data_AF-A0A022RCW9-F1
#
_entry.id   AF-A0A022RCW9-F1
#
_cell.length_a   1.000
_cell.length_b   1.000
_cell.length_c   1.000
_cell.angle_alpha   90.00
_cell.angle_beta   90.00
_cell.angle_gamma   90.00
#
_symmetry.space_group_name_H-M   'P 1'
#
loop_
_entity.id
_entity.type
_entity.pdbx_description
1 polymer ?
#
loop_
_entity_poly.entity_id
_entity_poly.type
_entity_poly.pdbx_seq_one_letter_code
_entity_poly.pdbx_strand_id
1 'polypeptide(L)'
;MWILVQLSWRFLLSLIIALFVFYIAAKPRPPNIFIKIGGIGGFRLAEGVDGSGASTKILSCNCSIDLIIENKSKLFGLHINPPFIQLLFGHLPFAVS
;
A
#
# COMPACT_ATOMS: atom_id res chain seq x y z
N MET A 1 27.43 -26.30 -41.40
CA MET A 1 27.70 -25.99 -39.98
C MET A 1 27.69 -24.47 -39.71
N TRP A 2 28.56 -23.70 -40.38
CA TRP A 2 28.75 -22.26 -40.09
C TRP A 2 27.51 -21.36 -40.34
N ILE A 3 26.77 -21.60 -41.43
CA ILE A 3 25.51 -20.90 -41.73
C ILE A 3 24.45 -21.14 -40.65
N LEU A 4 24.37 -22.36 -40.11
CA LEU A 4 23.42 -22.72 -39.04
C LEU A 4 23.75 -22.01 -37.74
N VAL A 5 25.04 -21.88 -37.40
CA VAL A 5 25.50 -21.14 -36.23
C VAL A 5 25.21 -19.63 -36.36
N GLN A 6 25.43 -19.06 -37.55
CA GLN A 6 25.09 -17.66 -37.84
C GLN A 6 23.59 -17.41 -37.74
N LEU A 7 22.77 -18.33 -38.25
CA LEU A 7 21.32 -18.22 -38.22
C LEU A 7 20.74 -18.39 -36.81
N SER A 8 21.25 -19.36 -36.04
CA SER A 8 20.76 -19.64 -34.68
C SER A 8 21.04 -18.49 -33.72
N TRP A 9 22.23 -17.89 -33.78
CA TRP A 9 22.59 -16.75 -32.93
C TRP A 9 21.73 -15.52 -33.21
N ARG A 10 21.44 -15.22 -34.48
CA ARG A 10 20.54 -14.13 -34.88
C ARG A 10 19.10 -14.36 -34.41
N PHE A 11 18.63 -15.59 -34.50
CA PHE A 11 17.31 -15.96 -34.00
C PHE A 11 17.21 -15.82 -32.48
N LEU A 12 18.21 -16.29 -31.74
CA LEU A 12 18.30 -16.16 -30.28
C LEU A 12 18.30 -14.70 -29.84
N LEU A 13 19.12 -13.85 -30.47
CA LEU A 13 19.12 -12.41 -30.20
C LEU A 13 17.75 -11.77 -30.43
N SER A 14 17.10 -12.09 -31.56
CA SER A 14 15.76 -11.58 -31.88
C SER A 14 14.72 -12.01 -30.84
N LEU A 15 14.75 -13.30 -30.45
CA LEU A 15 13.87 -13.84 -29.43
C LEU A 15 14.05 -13.13 -28.07
N ILE A 16 15.29 -12.92 -27.64
CA ILE A 16 15.60 -12.24 -26.38
C ILE A 16 15.06 -10.81 -26.39
N ILE A 17 15.28 -10.07 -27.48
CA ILE A 17 14.78 -8.70 -27.63
C ILE A 17 13.25 -8.67 -27.61
N ALA A 18 12.59 -9.60 -28.34
CA ALA A 18 11.14 -9.69 -28.36
C ALA A 18 10.58 -9.97 -26.95
N LEU A 19 11.14 -10.95 -26.23
CA LEU A 19 10.72 -11.27 -24.86
C LEU A 19 10.93 -10.09 -23.91
N PHE A 20 12.01 -9.34 -24.07
CA PHE A 20 12.28 -8.16 -23.26
C PHE A 20 11.23 -7.06 -23.47
N VAL A 21 10.86 -6.79 -24.72
CA VAL A 21 9.80 -5.83 -25.05
C VAL A 21 8.44 -6.30 -24.53
N PHE A 22 8.11 -7.58 -24.71
CA PHE A 22 6.87 -8.16 -24.18
C PHE A 22 6.82 -8.07 -22.66
N TYR A 23 7.92 -8.34 -21.96
CA TYR A 23 7.99 -8.22 -20.50
C TYR A 23 7.69 -6.79 -20.03
N ILE A 24 8.29 -5.78 -20.68
CA ILE A 24 8.03 -4.38 -20.34
C ILE A 24 6.59 -3.99 -20.64
N ALA A 25 6.05 -4.40 -21.80
CA ALA A 25 4.69 -4.06 -22.20
C ALA A 25 3.60 -4.80 -21.39
N ALA A 26 3.88 -6.04 -20.97
CA ALA A 26 2.95 -6.87 -20.21
C ALA A 26 2.99 -6.58 -18.70
N LYS A 27 3.97 -5.81 -18.20
CA LYS A 27 4.04 -5.45 -16.78
C LYS A 27 2.78 -4.66 -16.39
N PRO A 28 1.93 -5.19 -15.49
CA PRO A 28 0.71 -4.50 -15.10
C PRO A 28 1.06 -3.17 -14.42
N ARG A 29 0.28 -2.13 -14.72
CA ARG A 29 0.43 -0.84 -14.03
C ARG A 29 0.13 -1.04 -12.54
N PRO A 30 0.94 -0.49 -11.63
CA PRO A 30 0.64 -0.58 -10.21
C PRO A 30 -0.73 0.07 -9.92
N PRO A 31 -1.54 -0.51 -9.03
CA PRO A 31 -2.82 0.08 -8.64
C PRO A 31 -2.58 1.38 -7.87
N ASN A 32 -3.47 2.36 -8.03
CA ASN A 32 -3.45 3.55 -7.20
C ASN A 32 -4.17 3.24 -5.88
N ILE A 33 -3.53 3.56 -4.76
CA ILE A 33 -4.07 3.33 -3.42
C ILE A 33 -4.26 4.69 -2.76
N PHE A 34 -5.48 4.97 -2.31
CA PHE A 34 -5.83 6.17 -1.58
C PHE A 34 -6.38 5.80 -0.21
N ILE A 35 -5.92 6.50 0.82
CA ILE A 35 -6.41 6.35 2.18
C ILE A 35 -7.18 7.62 2.51
N LYS A 36 -8.45 7.46 2.88
CA LYS A 36 -9.30 8.56 3.32
C LYS A 36 -9.79 8.29 4.73
N ILE A 37 -9.77 9.32 5.57
CA ILE A 37 -10.40 9.25 6.89
C ILE A 37 -11.90 9.37 6.66
N GLY A 38 -12.65 8.29 6.92
CA GLY A 38 -14.10 8.25 6.75
C GLY A 38 -14.80 9.04 7.86
N GLY A 39 -14.29 8.96 9.09
CA GLY A 39 -14.76 9.77 10.20
C GLY A 39 -14.04 9.45 11.50
N ILE A 40 -13.97 10.44 12.38
CA ILE A 40 -13.48 10.29 13.74
C ILE A 40 -14.64 10.66 14.67
N GLY A 41 -15.07 9.71 15.50
CA GLY A 41 -16.23 9.86 16.35
C GLY A 41 -16.05 9.21 17.71
N GLY A 42 -16.87 9.61 18.67
CA GLY A 42 -16.88 9.01 20.01
C GLY A 42 -15.56 9.18 20.74
N PHE A 43 -15.29 10.40 21.22
CA PHE A 43 -14.13 10.67 22.07
C PHE A 43 -14.46 10.35 23.53
N ARG A 44 -13.61 9.57 24.17
CA ARG A 44 -13.70 9.24 25.59
C ARG A 44 -12.37 9.55 26.25
N LEU A 45 -12.39 10.52 27.15
CA LEU A 45 -11.25 10.86 27.99
C LEU A 45 -11.41 10.12 29.32
N ALA A 46 -10.41 9.33 29.68
CA ALA A 46 -10.30 8.68 30.97
C ALA A 46 -9.03 9.18 31.67
N GLU A 47 -9.09 9.26 32.99
CA GLU A 47 -7.92 9.55 33.81
C GLU A 47 -7.53 8.28 34.56
N GLY A 48 -6.23 8.01 34.61
CA GLY A 48 -5.64 6.86 35.26
C GLY A 48 -4.31 7.22 35.90
N VAL A 49 -3.68 6.22 36.49
CA VAL A 49 -2.32 6.31 37.01
C VAL A 49 -1.48 5.27 36.30
N ASP A 50 -0.31 5.67 35.80
CA ASP A 50 0.61 4.69 35.21
C ASP A 50 1.30 3.85 36.29
N GLY A 51 2.13 2.89 35.86
CA GLY A 51 2.88 2.03 36.79
C GLY A 51 3.86 2.77 37.71
N SER A 52 4.13 4.06 37.46
CA SER A 52 4.94 4.93 38.32
C SER A 52 4.11 5.78 39.30
N GLY A 53 2.78 5.76 39.17
CA GLY A 53 1.86 6.61 39.93
C GLY A 53 1.63 7.99 39.32
N ALA A 54 2.17 8.28 38.14
CA ALA A 54 1.92 9.53 37.44
C ALA A 54 0.51 9.53 36.84
N SER A 55 -0.19 10.67 36.97
CA SER A 55 -1.52 10.85 36.38
C SER A 55 -1.42 10.80 34.86
N THR A 56 -2.16 9.87 34.25
CA THR A 56 -2.22 9.67 32.80
C THR A 56 -3.63 9.93 32.30
N LYS A 57 -3.73 10.66 31.18
CA LYS A 57 -5.01 10.86 30.48
C LYS A 57 -5.04 9.95 29.26
N ILE A 58 -5.98 9.03 29.23
CA ILE A 58 -6.19 8.06 28.15
C ILE A 58 -7.31 8.58 27.26
N LEU A 59 -7.03 8.76 25.98
CA LEU A 59 -8.03 9.12 24.99
C LEU A 59 -8.36 7.91 24.12
N SER A 60 -9.61 7.49 24.15
CA SER A 60 -10.15 6.50 23.22
C SER A 60 -11.04 7.20 22.21
N CYS A 61 -10.84 6.92 20.92
CA CYS A 61 -11.72 7.38 19.86
C CYS A 61 -12.02 6.25 18.88
N ASN A 62 -13.20 6.32 18.24
CA ASN A 62 -13.53 5.46 17.12
C ASN A 62 -13.13 6.17 15.82
N CYS A 63 -12.31 5.51 15.00
CA CYS A 63 -11.86 6.04 13.72
C CYS A 63 -12.22 5.06 12.61
N SER A 64 -12.92 5.56 11.58
CA SER A 64 -13.19 4.81 10.36
C SER A 64 -12.27 5.29 9.26
N ILE A 65 -11.67 4.35 8.53
CA ILE A 65 -10.72 4.63 7.44
C ILE A 65 -11.21 3.91 6.20
N ASP A 66 -11.36 4.67 5.12
CA ASP A 66 -11.76 4.17 3.81
C ASP A 66 -10.50 3.95 2.97
N LEU A 67 -10.23 2.69 2.63
CA LEU A 67 -9.17 2.30 1.70
C LEU A 67 -9.75 2.19 0.28
N ILE A 68 -9.43 3.17 -0.56
CA ILE A 68 -9.92 3.25 -1.94
C ILE A 68 -8.80 2.78 -2.85
N ILE A 69 -9.04 1.69 -3.59
CA ILE A 69 -8.05 1.13 -4.52
C ILE A 69 -8.60 1.19 -5.93
N GLU A 70 -7.93 1.95 -6.79
CA GLU A 70 -8.28 2.08 -8.20
C GLU A 70 -7.47 1.04 -9.00
N ASN A 71 -8.14 -0.02 -9.43
CA ASN A 71 -7.56 -1.03 -10.31
C ASN A 71 -7.69 -0.60 -11.78
N LYS A 72 -6.57 -0.24 -12.41
CA LYS A 72 -6.51 0.12 -13.84
C LYS A 72 -6.47 -1.10 -14.78
N SER A 73 -6.40 -2.31 -14.24
CA SER A 73 -6.41 -3.54 -15.02
C SER A 73 -7.83 -3.92 -15.43
N LYS A 74 -8.04 -4.16 -16.73
CA LYS A 74 -9.32 -4.68 -17.26
C LYS A 74 -9.45 -6.21 -17.18
N LEU A 75 -8.33 -6.92 -17.04
CA LEU A 75 -8.27 -8.39 -17.19
C LEU A 75 -7.88 -9.13 -15.91
N PHE A 76 -7.32 -8.42 -14.92
CA PHE A 76 -6.86 -9.03 -13.67
C PHE A 76 -7.66 -8.49 -12.49
N GLY A 77 -8.25 -9.40 -11.71
CA GLY A 77 -8.83 -9.10 -10.41
C GLY A 77 -7.75 -8.81 -9.37
N LEU A 78 -7.99 -7.84 -8.49
CA LEU A 78 -7.07 -7.49 -7.42
C LEU A 78 -7.46 -8.25 -6.15
N HIS A 79 -6.62 -9.19 -5.70
CA HIS A 79 -6.77 -9.81 -4.39
C HIS A 79 -5.92 -9.02 -3.38
N ILE A 80 -6.58 -8.33 -2.46
CA ILE A 80 -5.92 -7.50 -1.46
C ILE A 80 -5.98 -8.27 -0.15
N ASN A 81 -4.82 -8.59 0.43
CA ASN A 81 -4.79 -9.03 1.82
C ASN A 81 -4.96 -7.80 2.71
N PRO A 82 -5.76 -7.88 3.80
CA PRO A 82 -5.98 -6.74 4.67
C PRO A 82 -4.62 -6.18 5.14
N PRO A 83 -4.26 -4.95 4.77
CA PRO A 83 -2.97 -4.40 5.14
C PRO A 83 -2.95 -4.07 6.63
N PHE A 84 -1.81 -4.27 7.27
CA PHE A 84 -1.54 -3.69 8.59
C PHE A 84 -1.45 -2.17 8.41
N ILE A 85 -2.43 -1.44 8.93
CA ILE A 85 -2.45 0.03 8.92
C ILE A 85 -1.85 0.51 10.23
N GLN A 86 -0.74 1.25 10.16
CA GLN A 86 -0.17 1.96 11.31
C GLN A 86 -0.69 3.39 11.32
N LEU A 87 -1.39 3.75 12.40
CA LEU A 87 -1.85 5.12 12.64
C LEU A 87 -0.91 5.77 13.64
N LEU A 88 -0.20 6.80 13.22
CA LEU A 88 0.60 7.64 14.11
C LEU A 88 -0.14 8.94 14.37
N PHE A 89 -0.38 9.20 15.64
CA PHE A 89 -0.96 10.44 16.12
C PHE A 89 0.16 11.38 16.55
N GLY A 90 0.15 12.60 16.01
CA GLY A 90 1.08 13.65 16.43
C GLY A 90 0.75 14.22 17.81
N HIS A 91 1.39 15.33 18.17
CA HIS A 91 1.04 16.07 19.38
C HIS A 91 -0.37 16.64 19.22
N LEU A 92 -1.31 16.14 20.02
CA LEU A 92 -2.71 16.55 19.94
C LEU A 92 -3.07 17.39 21.18
N PRO A 93 -3.15 18.72 21.05
CA PRO A 93 -3.60 19.58 22.14
C PRO A 93 -5.13 19.53 22.24
N PHE A 94 -5.66 18.91 23.29
CA PHE A 94 -7.11 18.71 23.44
C PHE A 94 -7.76 19.65 24.48
N ALA A 95 -6.96 20.20 25.39
CA ALA A 95 -7.37 21.21 26.34
C ALA A 95 -6.21 22.20 26.50
N VAL A 96 -6.44 23.44 26.08
CA VAL A 96 -5.57 24.56 26.41
C VAL A 96 -6.34 25.38 27.44
N SER A 97 -5.69 25.61 28.58
CA SER A 97 -6.22 26.40 29.70
C SER A 97 -6.47 27.86 29.30
#